data_AF-A0A2V7K4I8-F1
#
_entry.id   AF-A0A2V7K4I8-F1
#
_cell.length_a   1.000
_cell.length_b   1.000
_cell.length_c   1.000
_cell.angle_alpha   90.00
_cell.angle_beta   90.00
_cell.angle_gamma   90.00
#
_symmetry.space_group_name_H-M   'P 1'
#
loop_
_entity.id
_entity.type
_entity.pdbx_description
1 polymer ?
#
loop_
_entity_poly.entity_id
_entity_poly.type
_entity_poly.pdbx_seq_one_letter_code
_entity_poly.pdbx_strand_id
1 'polypeptide(L)'
;MLLTTDHGSIHCETPATVYAKRDATANLRYKFGEDLRSENPEAAIPVEDLKAFGLPAMGLGVRLLLATADAFFVYPTKLREYQARYRGSFLHGGVTPEEMILPVALLTPRGRGAGPGGGGPR
;
A
#
# COMPACT_ATOMS: atom_id res chain seq x y z
N MET A 1 7.29 -19.62 15.78
CA MET A 1 7.83 -18.65 14.79
C MET A 1 6.67 -17.84 14.25
N LEU A 2 6.80 -16.52 14.15
CA LEU A 2 5.82 -15.67 13.47
C LEU A 2 6.26 -15.50 12.02
N LEU A 3 5.40 -15.83 11.07
CA LEU A 3 5.60 -15.62 9.64
C LEU A 3 4.54 -14.63 9.15
N THR A 4 4.93 -13.66 8.34
CA THR A 4 4.06 -12.66 7.73
C THR A 4 4.56 -12.34 6.32
N THR A 5 3.70 -11.80 5.46
CA THR A 5 4.13 -11.15 4.21
C THR A 5 4.18 -9.64 4.40
N ASP A 6 4.61 -8.90 3.37
CA ASP A 6 4.48 -7.45 3.27
C ASP A 6 3.12 -7.04 2.66
N HIS A 7 2.95 -5.74 2.43
CA HIS A 7 1.77 -5.16 1.78
C HIS A 7 1.63 -5.71 0.36
N GLY A 8 0.46 -6.24 0.02
CA GLY A 8 0.19 -6.83 -1.29
C GLY A 8 0.35 -5.82 -2.44
N SER A 9 0.48 -6.33 -3.66
CA SER A 9 0.38 -5.53 -4.89
C SER A 9 -0.88 -5.93 -5.65
N ILE A 10 -1.52 -4.97 -6.31
CA ILE A 10 -2.73 -5.20 -7.12
C ILE A 10 -2.49 -4.80 -8.57
N HIS A 11 -3.24 -5.42 -9.48
CA HIS A 11 -3.23 -5.07 -10.90
C HIS A 11 -4.00 -3.77 -11.12
N CYS A 12 -3.32 -2.71 -11.55
CA CYS A 12 -3.89 -1.37 -11.68
C CYS A 12 -4.19 -1.01 -13.14
N GLU A 13 -5.45 -0.68 -13.45
CA GLU A 13 -5.90 -0.31 -14.80
C GLU A 13 -6.37 1.15 -14.91
N THR A 14 -6.78 1.75 -13.80
CA THR A 14 -7.50 3.02 -13.82
C THR A 14 -6.56 4.21 -13.57
N PRO A 15 -6.24 5.05 -14.57
CA PRO A 15 -5.48 6.26 -14.33
C PRO A 15 -6.34 7.29 -13.57
N ALA A 16 -5.80 7.86 -12.50
CA ALA A 16 -6.42 8.92 -11.71
C ALA A 16 -5.57 10.19 -11.79
N THR A 17 -6.10 11.24 -12.42
CA THR A 17 -5.40 12.51 -12.54
C THR A 17 -5.23 13.14 -11.16
N VAL A 18 -4.00 13.47 -10.80
CA VAL A 18 -3.69 14.21 -9.57
C VAL A 18 -2.95 15.52 -9.88
N TYR A 19 -3.20 16.50 -9.04
CA TYR A 19 -2.43 17.74 -9.00
C TYR A 19 -1.58 17.71 -7.74
N ALA A 20 -0.27 17.85 -7.93
CA ALA A 20 0.71 17.88 -6.86
C ALA A 20 1.90 18.74 -7.30
N LYS A 21 2.60 19.33 -6.33
CA LYS A 21 3.88 20.00 -6.57
C LYS A 21 4.97 18.99 -6.94
N ARG A 22 6.08 19.48 -7.51
CA ARG A 22 7.19 18.65 -8.03
C ARG A 22 7.93 17.85 -6.95
N ASP A 23 7.91 18.34 -5.73
CA ASP A 23 8.51 17.74 -4.54
C ASP A 23 7.65 16.63 -3.92
N ALA A 24 6.42 16.41 -4.42
CA ALA A 24 5.61 15.29 -3.99
C ALA A 24 6.30 13.95 -4.30
N THR A 25 6.09 12.95 -3.45
CA THR A 25 6.75 11.63 -3.59
C THR A 25 6.47 10.99 -4.93
N ALA A 26 7.37 10.13 -5.43
CA ALA A 26 7.24 9.55 -6.77
C ALA A 26 6.20 8.40 -6.89
N ASN A 27 5.82 7.75 -5.77
CA ASN A 27 4.94 6.57 -5.78
C ASN A 27 3.59 6.84 -6.49
N LEU A 28 3.08 5.87 -7.25
CA LEU A 28 1.87 6.03 -8.08
C LEU A 28 0.57 5.74 -7.34
N ARG A 29 0.63 5.13 -6.16
CA ARG A 29 -0.54 4.75 -5.35
C ARG A 29 -0.67 5.59 -4.08
N TYR A 30 0.40 6.27 -3.65
CA TYR A 30 0.34 7.28 -2.60
C TYR A 30 1.20 8.50 -2.92
N LYS A 31 0.80 9.66 -2.40
CA LYS A 31 1.59 10.90 -2.46
C LYS A 31 1.68 11.54 -1.09
N PHE A 32 2.89 11.87 -0.66
CA PHE A 32 3.12 12.92 0.32
C PHE A 32 3.48 14.20 -0.41
N GLY A 33 2.96 15.33 0.04
CA GLY A 33 3.25 16.62 -0.53
C GLY A 33 2.29 17.71 -0.04
N GLU A 34 2.63 18.94 -0.37
CA GLU A 34 1.73 20.08 -0.21
C GLU A 34 0.76 20.17 -1.40
N ASP A 35 -0.42 20.74 -1.16
CA ASP A 35 -1.43 21.02 -2.20
C ASP A 35 -1.80 19.80 -3.08
N LEU A 36 -1.94 18.63 -2.45
CA LEU A 36 -2.36 17.40 -3.10
C LEU A 36 -3.87 17.38 -3.33
N ARG A 37 -4.29 17.10 -4.57
CA ARG A 37 -5.70 16.83 -4.88
C ARG A 37 -5.84 15.84 -6.04
N SER A 38 -6.88 15.02 -5.98
CA SER A 38 -7.34 14.18 -7.08
C SER A 38 -8.41 14.92 -7.88
N GLU A 39 -8.42 14.75 -9.21
CA GLU A 39 -9.51 15.21 -10.07
C GLU A 39 -10.81 14.46 -9.76
N ASN A 40 -10.71 13.14 -9.52
CA ASN A 40 -11.83 12.30 -9.09
C ASN A 40 -11.74 12.05 -7.57
N PRO A 41 -12.70 12.54 -6.76
CA PRO A 41 -12.74 12.28 -5.32
C PRO A 41 -12.86 10.81 -4.94
N GLU A 42 -13.46 9.97 -5.78
CA GLU A 42 -13.62 8.53 -5.50
C GLU A 42 -12.31 7.75 -5.70
N ALA A 43 -11.40 8.26 -6.53
CA ALA A 43 -10.15 7.60 -6.88
C ALA A 43 -9.06 7.75 -5.80
N ALA A 44 -9.27 8.60 -4.80
CA ALA A 44 -8.29 8.83 -3.75
C ALA A 44 -8.87 9.33 -2.43
N ILE A 45 -8.29 8.88 -1.32
CA ILE A 45 -8.59 9.36 0.03
C ILE A 45 -7.54 10.42 0.41
N PRO A 46 -7.93 11.68 0.66
CA PRO A 46 -7.04 12.67 1.24
C PRO A 46 -6.92 12.45 2.75
N VAL A 47 -5.69 12.47 3.24
CA VAL A 47 -5.33 12.43 4.65
C VAL A 47 -4.70 13.77 5.00
N GLU A 48 -5.51 14.65 5.60
CA GLU A 48 -5.09 16.01 5.95
C GLU A 48 -4.30 16.06 7.27
N ASP A 49 -4.69 15.24 8.25
CA ASP A 49 -3.97 15.09 9.52
C ASP A 49 -3.29 13.72 9.57
N LEU A 50 -1.98 13.72 9.34
CA LEU A 50 -1.14 12.51 9.39
C LEU A 50 -1.20 11.84 10.77
N LYS A 51 -1.27 12.63 11.86
CA LYS A 51 -1.26 12.07 13.22
C LYS A 51 -2.53 11.30 13.52
N ALA A 52 -3.68 11.74 13.00
CA ALA A 52 -4.94 11.02 13.13
C ALA A 52 -4.90 9.61 12.50
N PHE A 53 -3.99 9.39 11.56
CA PHE A 53 -3.73 8.09 10.92
C PHE A 53 -2.53 7.35 11.53
N GLY A 54 -1.99 7.81 12.65
CA GLY A 54 -0.83 7.20 13.30
C GLY A 54 0.49 7.39 12.55
N LEU A 55 0.53 8.31 11.58
CA LEU A 55 1.72 8.63 10.80
C LEU A 55 2.54 9.73 11.49
N PRO A 56 3.87 9.74 11.33
CA PRO A 56 4.70 10.80 11.86
C PRO A 56 4.33 12.15 11.25
N ALA A 57 4.47 13.22 12.03
CA ALA A 57 4.39 14.57 11.49
C ALA A 57 5.51 14.77 10.47
N MET A 58 5.15 15.37 9.33
CA MET A 58 6.07 15.75 8.26
C MET A 58 6.28 17.27 8.28
N GLY A 59 6.81 17.84 7.19
CA GLY A 59 6.87 19.29 7.00
C GLY A 59 5.50 19.97 7.12
N LEU A 60 5.50 21.27 7.43
CA LEU A 60 4.27 22.05 7.57
C LEU A 60 3.43 21.96 6.28
N GLY A 61 2.14 21.62 6.40
CA GLY A 61 1.24 21.54 5.25
C GLY A 61 1.37 20.29 4.38
N VAL A 62 2.31 19.38 4.70
CA VAL A 62 2.39 18.07 4.03
C VAL A 62 1.18 17.23 4.39
N ARG A 63 0.48 16.76 3.36
CA ARG A 63 -0.66 15.85 3.46
C ARG A 63 -0.31 14.55 2.76
N LEU A 64 -1.18 13.56 2.91
CA LEU A 64 -1.10 12.29 2.20
C LEU A 64 -2.33 12.12 1.31
N LEU A 65 -2.13 11.56 0.12
CA LEU A 65 -3.20 11.14 -0.78
C LEU A 65 -3.01 9.65 -1.08
N LEU A 66 -4.02 8.83 -0.81
CA LEU A 66 -3.98 7.38 -0.99
C LEU A 66 -4.92 6.96 -2.12
N ALA A 67 -4.44 6.19 -3.09
CA ALA A 67 -5.26 5.66 -4.18
C ALA A 67 -6.22 4.57 -3.66
N THR A 68 -7.45 4.60 -4.16
CA THR A 68 -8.48 3.59 -3.90
C THR A 68 -8.58 2.62 -5.07
N ALA A 69 -9.26 1.49 -4.87
CA ALA A 69 -9.51 0.48 -5.91
C ALA A 69 -8.23 0.16 -6.71
N ASP A 70 -8.33 0.02 -8.02
CA ASP A 70 -7.23 -0.26 -8.96
C ASP A 70 -6.60 1.02 -9.54
N ALA A 71 -6.83 2.18 -8.92
CA ALA A 71 -6.41 3.46 -9.45
C ALA A 71 -4.89 3.69 -9.31
N PHE A 72 -4.28 4.38 -10.27
CA PHE A 72 -2.91 4.86 -10.14
C PHE A 72 -2.78 6.30 -10.61
N PHE A 73 -1.93 7.06 -9.93
CA PHE A 73 -1.81 8.50 -10.11
C PHE A 73 -1.04 8.86 -11.37
N VAL A 74 -1.65 9.76 -12.13
CA VAL A 74 -1.10 10.34 -13.36
C VAL A 74 -1.17 11.86 -13.28
N TYR A 75 -0.30 12.54 -14.03
CA TYR A 75 -0.23 14.00 -14.05
C TYR A 75 -0.79 14.54 -15.36
N PRO A 76 -1.53 15.67 -15.35
CA PRO A 76 -2.11 16.25 -16.56
C PRO A 76 -1.09 16.46 -17.70
N THR A 77 0.13 16.88 -17.35
CA THR A 77 1.20 17.19 -18.29
C THR A 77 1.86 15.94 -18.90
N LYS A 78 1.72 14.77 -18.27
CA LYS A 78 2.36 13.51 -18.68
C LYS A 78 1.38 12.33 -18.74
N LEU A 79 0.11 12.62 -18.97
CA LEU A 79 -0.98 11.65 -18.88
C LEU A 79 -0.74 10.40 -19.75
N ARG A 80 -0.43 10.61 -21.03
CA ARG A 80 -0.22 9.51 -22.00
C ARG A 80 1.02 8.67 -21.68
N GLU A 81 2.10 9.31 -21.27
CA GLU A 81 3.36 8.62 -20.89
C GLU A 81 3.10 7.68 -19.71
N TYR A 82 2.41 8.16 -18.67
CA TYR A 82 2.12 7.35 -17.49
C TYR A 82 1.13 6.23 -17.81
N GLN A 83 0.07 6.50 -18.58
CA GLN A 83 -0.88 5.46 -18.98
C GLN A 83 -0.20 4.35 -19.79
N ALA A 84 0.60 4.72 -20.80
CA ALA A 84 1.30 3.73 -21.62
C ALA A 84 2.31 2.89 -20.82
N ARG A 85 2.87 3.47 -19.74
CA ARG A 85 3.90 2.81 -18.94
C ARG A 85 3.38 1.95 -17.80
N TYR A 86 2.29 2.38 -17.15
CA TYR A 86 1.87 1.82 -15.86
C TYR A 86 0.49 1.16 -15.88
N ARG A 87 -0.31 1.38 -16.92
CA ARG A 87 -1.58 0.66 -17.05
C ARG A 87 -1.31 -0.85 -17.20
N GLY A 88 -2.02 -1.67 -16.43
CA GLY A 88 -1.81 -3.11 -16.37
C GLY A 88 -0.57 -3.54 -15.58
N SER A 89 0.01 -2.63 -14.79
CA SER A 89 1.11 -2.96 -13.89
C SER A 89 0.59 -3.41 -12.53
N PHE A 90 1.37 -4.27 -11.87
CA PHE A 90 1.21 -4.52 -10.44
C PHE A 90 1.84 -3.37 -9.65
N LEU A 91 1.03 -2.67 -8.86
CA LEU A 91 1.45 -1.56 -8.02
C LEU A 91 0.98 -1.79 -6.58
N HIS A 92 1.60 -1.09 -5.64
CA HIS A 92 1.28 -1.16 -4.22
C HIS A 92 1.32 0.24 -3.58
N GLY A 93 0.77 0.33 -2.37
CA GLY A 93 0.84 1.52 -1.51
C GLY A 93 -0.45 2.34 -1.46
N GLY A 94 -1.53 1.87 -2.08
CA GLY A 94 -2.87 2.43 -1.89
C GLY A 94 -3.55 1.81 -0.68
N VAL A 95 -4.87 1.93 -0.62
CA VAL A 95 -5.68 1.57 0.55
C VAL A 95 -6.65 0.41 0.29
N THR A 96 -6.36 -0.45 -0.68
CA THR A 96 -7.21 -1.64 -0.91
C THR A 96 -7.07 -2.65 0.22
N PRO A 97 -8.08 -3.49 0.48
CA PRO A 97 -7.98 -4.58 1.44
C PRO A 97 -6.76 -5.48 1.21
N GLU A 98 -6.40 -5.75 -0.04
CA GLU A 98 -5.24 -6.54 -0.45
C GLU A 98 -3.90 -5.89 -0.05
N GLU A 99 -3.85 -4.55 0.01
CA GLU A 99 -2.67 -3.81 0.45
C GLU A 99 -2.65 -3.58 1.98
N MET A 100 -3.82 -3.50 2.62
CA MET A 100 -3.96 -3.15 4.04
C MET A 100 -4.02 -4.36 4.97
N ILE A 101 -4.57 -5.50 4.52
CA ILE A 101 -4.75 -6.70 5.34
C ILE A 101 -3.52 -7.61 5.17
N LEU A 102 -2.78 -7.79 6.26
CA LEU A 102 -1.57 -8.59 6.27
C LEU A 102 -1.87 -10.04 6.71
N PRO A 103 -1.53 -11.07 5.91
CA PRO A 103 -1.63 -12.45 6.34
C PRO A 103 -0.53 -12.75 7.37
N VAL A 104 -0.93 -13.36 8.49
CA VAL A 104 -0.02 -13.73 9.59
C VAL A 104 -0.22 -15.20 9.95
N ALA A 105 0.89 -15.94 10.07
CA ALA A 105 0.90 -17.33 10.49
C ALA A 105 1.79 -17.53 11.73
N LEU A 106 1.22 -18.13 12.78
CA LEU A 106 1.97 -18.57 13.96
C LEU A 106 2.31 -20.04 13.84
N LEU A 107 3.60 -20.34 13.67
CA LEU A 107 4.09 -21.70 13.50
C LEU A 107 4.57 -22.29 14.83
N THR A 108 4.06 -23.48 15.13
CA THR A 108 4.53 -24.31 16.24
C THR A 108 5.75 -25.12 15.80
N PRO A 109 6.90 -25.01 16.47
CA PRO A 109 8.05 -25.84 16.16
C PRO A 109 7.69 -27.32 16.31
N ARG A 110 8.05 -28.15 15.32
CA ARG A 110 8.06 -29.59 15.56
C ARG A 110 9.18 -29.89 16.54
N GLY A 111 8.83 -30.34 17.75
CA GLY A 111 9.82 -30.91 18.67
C GLY A 111 10.58 -32.02 17.95
N ARG A 112 11.89 -32.14 18.23
CA ARG A 112 12.68 -33.28 17.76
C ARG A 112 11.98 -34.52 18.33
N GLY A 113 11.27 -35.26 17.48
CA GLY A 113 10.52 -36.43 17.94
C GLY A 113 11.46 -37.32 18.73
N ALA A 114 11.07 -37.66 19.96
CA ALA A 114 11.51 -38.92 20.51
C ALA A 114 11.23 -39.96 19.42
N GLY A 115 12.25 -40.72 19.05
CA GLY A 115 12.04 -41.93 18.26
C GLY A 115 11.00 -42.83 18.95
N PRO A 116 10.51 -43.89 18.29
CA PRO A 116 9.62 -44.84 18.91
C PRO A 116 10.38 -45.57 20.04
N GLY A 117 10.38 -44.99 21.24
CA GLY A 117 10.94 -45.55 22.47
C GLY A 117 9.78 -46.02 23.33
N GLY A 118 9.69 -47.33 23.50
CA GLY A 118 8.58 -48.01 24.15
C GLY A 118 8.39 -47.73 25.64
N GLY A 119 7.27 -48.23 26.16
CA GLY A 119 6.99 -48.28 27.59
C GLY A 119 5.52 -48.05 27.91
N GLY A 120 4.67 -49.05 27.64
CA GLY A 120 3.38 -49.16 28.33
C GLY A 120 3.57 -49.55 29.80
N PRO A 121 2.56 -49.37 30.66
CA PRO A 121 2.73 -49.43 32.11
C PRO A 121 2.96 -50.87 32.61
N ARG A 122 3.99 -51.05 33.44
CA ARG A 122 4.10 -52.04 34.52
C ARG A 122 4.86 -51.43 35.68
#